data_AF-A0A8T5QT47-F1
#
_entry.id   AF-A0A8T5QT47-F1
#
_cell.length_a   1.000
_cell.length_b   1.000
_cell.length_c   1.000
_cell.angle_alpha   90.00
_cell.angle_beta   90.00
_cell.angle_gamma   90.00
#
_symmetry.space_group_name_H-M   'P 1'
#
loop_
_entity.id
_entity.type
_entity.pdbx_description
1 polymer ?
#
loop_
_entity_poly.entity_id
_entity_poly.type
_entity_poly.pdbx_seq_one_letter_code
_entity_poly.pdbx_strand_id
1 'polypeptide(L)'
;MAFKKAIKKIAALSAGLGMAGATLMGAMAFDLAEYPSPFVEDGIFNTLVVIGAKAMTIDTIGAADIVASLQAASVSDAGVAGTARGGSVLTVSGDSVEIGEPSDLLELGEPIGNVRETVTEFELDALKGGVITTDEGSTEYNQYLRFNDNDPILANATVLFTENDETNEKVGDFLYLREGNSVTDAIFEYEIEFEEGLESEIEYNIRGSTVSTVQGELDDLEDEVFNLFGIDYTFVDSEIDISNSVQRVTLEFLGGDVTDTLEEGEIRTYTIDGVDYEVEALIVSDTGGSEGRGSVKFKVNGEVTDELEDGDTDVLSDGLEIGIREILPNEAEEVAGGDLVEFFLGANKIQFTDVYSDCNSATSPYGFSQGVEITSEDIEEGYVSICGSVIDNNKTFEITSIKYRLIPDARSGESDIYIPPGHGLREYLDEPEGMLNPEWDIRYEGLVDTGVSTVLIESRGDDEYKLTFTNRQGNRYVIPFVDNNNGNDAQDPALWAWNDFKLGDDVDKNNRNMLIFAEG
;
A
#
# COMPACT_ATOMS: atom_id res chain seq x y z
N MET A 1 -31.84 52.88 -19.61
CA MET A 1 -33.00 52.60 -20.48
C MET A 1 -32.58 51.52 -21.47
N ALA A 2 -33.27 50.43 -21.75
CA ALA A 2 -34.52 49.88 -21.26
C ALA A 2 -34.47 48.36 -21.51
N PHE A 3 -35.17 47.64 -20.65
CA PHE A 3 -35.38 46.20 -20.58
C PHE A 3 -36.51 45.77 -21.56
N LYS A 4 -36.59 44.46 -21.83
CA LYS A 4 -37.75 43.65 -22.34
C LYS A 4 -38.03 43.54 -23.86
N LYS A 5 -37.90 42.29 -24.36
CA LYS A 5 -38.99 41.34 -24.72
C LYS A 5 -38.34 39.98 -25.09
N ALA A 6 -38.51 38.86 -24.39
CA ALA A 6 -39.69 38.00 -24.20
C ALA A 6 -40.20 37.41 -25.55
N ILE A 7 -40.53 36.13 -25.77
CA ILE A 7 -40.61 34.86 -25.00
C ILE A 7 -41.17 33.78 -25.99
N LYS A 8 -40.91 32.47 -25.75
CA LYS A 8 -41.68 31.25 -26.20
C LYS A 8 -41.57 30.81 -27.70
N LYS A 9 -41.54 29.51 -28.08
CA LYS A 9 -41.56 28.18 -27.42
C LYS A 9 -41.44 27.08 -28.52
N ILE A 10 -41.05 25.87 -28.10
CA ILE A 10 -41.38 24.52 -28.64
C ILE A 10 -40.27 23.76 -29.38
N ALA A 11 -40.05 22.58 -28.80
CA ALA A 11 -39.10 21.51 -29.08
C ALA A 11 -39.32 20.77 -30.41
N ALA A 12 -38.25 20.13 -30.87
CA ALA A 12 -38.31 18.77 -31.38
C ALA A 12 -36.90 18.14 -31.31
N LEU A 13 -36.69 17.28 -30.32
CA LEU A 13 -35.74 16.17 -30.40
C LEU A 13 -36.13 15.30 -31.61
N SER A 14 -35.21 15.07 -32.54
CA SER A 14 -35.14 13.81 -33.28
C SER A 14 -33.78 13.69 -33.98
N ALA A 15 -33.24 12.48 -33.87
CA ALA A 15 -31.88 12.09 -34.13
C ALA A 15 -31.43 12.17 -35.61
N GLY A 16 -30.10 12.25 -35.79
CA GLY A 16 -29.42 11.43 -36.79
C GLY A 16 -28.71 12.16 -37.94
N LEU A 17 -27.38 12.03 -37.90
CA LEU A 17 -26.44 11.93 -39.03
C LEU A 17 -26.12 13.20 -39.84
N GLY A 18 -24.83 13.55 -39.86
CA GLY A 18 -24.29 14.46 -40.87
C GLY A 18 -22.87 14.97 -40.62
N MET A 19 -21.90 14.04 -40.53
CA MET A 19 -20.47 14.21 -40.85
C MET A 19 -20.06 15.60 -41.39
N ALA A 20 -19.49 16.44 -40.52
CA ALA A 20 -18.78 17.66 -40.89
C ALA A 20 -17.49 17.74 -40.06
N GLY A 21 -16.50 16.93 -40.43
CA GLY A 21 -15.20 16.90 -39.76
C GLY A 21 -14.07 16.33 -40.60
N ALA A 22 -14.22 16.26 -41.92
CA ALA A 22 -13.14 15.89 -42.82
C ALA A 22 -12.99 16.98 -43.88
N THR A 23 -11.74 17.33 -44.18
CA THR A 23 -11.26 18.29 -45.19
C THR A 23 -11.16 19.75 -44.75
N LEU A 24 -10.16 20.06 -43.91
CA LEU A 24 -9.48 21.37 -43.97
C LEU A 24 -8.06 21.41 -43.39
N MET A 25 -7.41 20.27 -43.13
CA MET A 25 -5.96 20.24 -42.91
C MET A 25 -5.27 19.67 -44.14
N GLY A 26 -4.43 20.50 -44.73
CA GLY A 26 -3.74 20.26 -46.00
C GLY A 26 -2.77 19.09 -45.92
N ALA A 27 -2.45 18.58 -47.11
CA ALA A 27 -1.53 17.49 -47.34
C ALA A 27 -0.15 17.74 -46.70
N MET A 28 0.03 17.22 -45.48
CA MET A 28 1.32 16.75 -44.98
C MET A 28 1.34 15.26 -45.33
N ALA A 29 2.31 14.85 -46.15
CA ALA A 29 2.53 13.43 -46.38
C ALA A 29 3.24 12.91 -45.12
N PHE A 30 2.48 12.26 -44.24
CA PHE A 30 3.06 11.52 -43.12
C PHE A 30 3.90 10.37 -43.71
N ASP A 31 5.17 10.34 -43.35
CA ASP A 31 6.05 9.22 -43.68
C ASP A 31 5.73 8.05 -42.76
N LEU A 32 5.94 6.81 -43.20
CA LEU A 32 5.86 5.62 -42.33
C LEU A 32 6.88 5.69 -41.18
N ALA A 33 7.92 6.52 -41.33
CA ALA A 33 8.87 6.85 -40.26
C ALA A 33 8.25 7.68 -39.12
N GLU A 34 7.10 8.33 -39.35
CA GLU A 34 6.38 9.14 -38.36
C GLU A 34 5.24 8.36 -37.69
N TYR A 35 5.01 7.11 -38.09
CA TYR A 35 4.10 6.21 -37.38
C TYR A 35 4.58 6.02 -35.94
N PRO A 36 3.72 6.19 -34.92
CA PRO A 36 2.26 6.10 -34.97
C PRO A 36 1.51 7.43 -35.13
N SER A 37 2.18 8.57 -35.31
CA SER A 37 1.53 9.84 -35.65
C SER A 37 0.86 9.75 -37.04
N PRO A 38 -0.33 10.34 -37.26
CA PRO A 38 -1.15 11.15 -36.34
C PRO A 38 -2.18 10.34 -35.53
N PHE A 39 -2.07 9.01 -35.50
CA PHE A 39 -3.08 8.14 -34.91
C PHE A 39 -3.01 8.06 -33.38
N VAL A 40 -1.83 8.39 -32.84
CA VAL A 40 -1.56 8.60 -31.42
C VAL A 40 -0.91 9.97 -31.27
N GLU A 41 -1.50 10.83 -30.44
CA GLU A 41 -0.98 12.15 -30.07
C GLU A 41 -0.99 12.25 -28.53
N ASP A 42 0.12 12.71 -27.94
CA ASP A 42 0.30 12.86 -26.49
C ASP A 42 0.00 11.59 -25.68
N GLY A 43 0.35 10.41 -26.22
CA GLY A 43 0.08 9.12 -25.58
C GLY A 43 -1.40 8.73 -25.58
N ILE A 44 -2.27 9.42 -26.34
CA ILE A 44 -3.71 9.13 -26.42
C ILE A 44 -4.05 8.59 -27.81
N PHE A 45 -4.68 7.41 -27.83
CA PHE A 45 -5.19 6.81 -29.06
C PHE A 45 -6.42 7.59 -29.59
N ASN A 46 -6.30 8.21 -30.76
CA ASN A 46 -7.33 9.12 -31.31
C ASN A 46 -7.76 8.72 -32.74
N THR A 47 -8.12 7.45 -32.95
CA THR A 47 -8.49 6.93 -34.28
C THR A 47 -9.69 5.96 -34.23
N LEU A 48 -10.49 5.97 -35.29
CA LEU A 48 -11.59 5.00 -35.51
C LEU A 48 -11.23 4.05 -36.65
N VAL A 49 -11.16 2.75 -36.35
CA VAL A 49 -10.94 1.70 -37.36
C VAL A 49 -12.29 1.15 -37.82
N VAL A 50 -12.66 1.40 -39.07
CA VAL A 50 -13.94 0.97 -39.65
C VAL A 50 -13.74 -0.27 -40.51
N ILE A 51 -14.30 -1.40 -40.08
CA ILE A 51 -14.28 -2.65 -40.83
C ILE A 51 -15.64 -2.85 -41.53
N GLY A 52 -15.61 -3.09 -42.84
CA GLY A 52 -16.83 -3.29 -43.61
C GLY A 52 -17.51 -4.63 -43.28
N ALA A 53 -18.85 -4.67 -43.27
CA ALA A 53 -19.62 -5.89 -42.97
C ALA A 53 -19.42 -7.06 -43.96
N LYS A 54 -18.65 -6.87 -45.03
CA LYS A 54 -18.24 -7.90 -46.00
C LYS A 54 -16.72 -8.09 -46.05
N ALA A 55 -15.97 -7.55 -45.08
CA ALA A 55 -14.52 -7.74 -44.99
C ALA A 55 -14.20 -9.23 -44.84
N MET A 56 -13.11 -9.69 -45.44
CA MET A 56 -12.66 -11.05 -45.25
C MET A 56 -12.12 -11.20 -43.82
N THR A 57 -12.16 -12.42 -43.27
CA THR A 57 -11.65 -12.69 -41.92
C THR A 57 -10.18 -12.28 -41.75
N ILE A 58 -9.39 -12.31 -42.82
CA ILE A 58 -8.00 -11.83 -42.79
C ILE A 58 -7.89 -10.31 -42.64
N ASP A 59 -8.84 -9.54 -43.19
CA ASP A 59 -8.87 -8.08 -43.08
C ASP A 59 -9.38 -7.65 -41.69
N THR A 60 -10.27 -8.42 -41.06
CA THR A 60 -10.69 -8.19 -39.68
C THR A 60 -9.56 -8.44 -38.68
N ILE A 61 -8.74 -9.48 -38.91
CA ILE A 61 -7.58 -9.79 -38.06
C ILE A 61 -6.50 -8.74 -38.26
N GLY A 62 -6.18 -8.36 -39.50
CA GLY A 62 -5.22 -7.28 -39.76
C GLY A 62 -5.64 -5.92 -39.19
N ALA A 63 -6.95 -5.62 -39.18
CA ALA A 63 -7.46 -4.43 -38.52
C ALA A 63 -7.32 -4.49 -36.99
N ALA A 64 -7.54 -5.66 -36.38
CA ALA A 64 -7.33 -5.86 -34.95
C ALA A 64 -5.85 -5.70 -34.57
N ASP A 65 -4.94 -6.20 -35.40
CA ASP A 65 -3.48 -6.09 -35.22
C ASP A 65 -3.01 -4.63 -35.29
N ILE A 66 -3.55 -3.84 -36.22
CA ILE A 66 -3.27 -2.39 -36.31
C ILE A 66 -3.81 -1.65 -35.07
N VAL A 67 -5.02 -1.96 -34.60
CA VAL A 67 -5.59 -1.34 -33.39
C VAL A 67 -4.74 -1.66 -32.16
N ALA A 68 -4.36 -2.93 -31.98
CA ALA A 68 -3.50 -3.35 -30.89
C ALA A 68 -2.14 -2.63 -30.92
N SER A 69 -1.54 -2.48 -32.11
CA SER A 69 -0.27 -1.75 -32.26
C SER A 69 -0.37 -0.26 -31.94
N LEU A 70 -1.51 0.37 -32.22
CA LEU A 70 -1.74 1.79 -31.94
C LEU A 70 -2.11 2.05 -30.48
N GLN A 71 -2.80 1.10 -29.84
CA GLN A 71 -3.07 1.13 -28.41
C GLN A 71 -1.79 0.89 -27.59
N ALA A 72 -0.90 0.01 -28.06
CA ALA A 72 0.42 -0.17 -27.46
C ALA A 72 1.31 1.08 -27.56
N ALA A 73 1.11 1.89 -28.61
CA ALA A 73 1.82 3.15 -28.76
C ALA A 73 1.26 4.32 -27.93
N SER A 74 0.09 4.14 -27.28
CA SER A 74 -0.58 5.18 -26.49
C SER A 74 -0.26 5.06 -24.99
N VAL A 75 1.02 4.84 -24.65
CA VAL A 75 1.51 4.83 -23.25
C VAL A 75 2.30 6.12 -23.04
N SER A 76 2.00 6.86 -21.97
CA SER A 76 2.60 8.17 -21.68
C SER A 76 4.02 8.03 -21.11
N ASP A 77 5.03 8.47 -21.86
CA ASP A 77 6.38 8.70 -21.33
C ASP A 77 6.41 10.01 -20.52
N ALA A 78 6.40 9.91 -19.20
CA ALA A 78 6.86 11.00 -18.32
C ALA A 78 8.36 10.81 -18.06
N GLY A 79 9.20 11.45 -18.88
CA GLY A 79 10.65 11.24 -18.83
C GLY A 79 11.36 11.90 -17.65
N VAL A 80 12.24 11.17 -16.98
CA VAL A 80 13.54 11.68 -16.50
C VAL A 80 14.64 10.67 -16.84
N ALA A 81 15.77 11.21 -17.31
CA ALA A 81 16.88 10.47 -17.88
C ALA A 81 17.71 9.70 -16.84
N GLY A 82 17.71 8.37 -16.96
CA GLY A 82 18.68 7.48 -16.33
C GLY A 82 18.81 6.20 -17.17
N THR A 83 19.96 6.00 -17.81
CA THR A 83 20.19 4.88 -18.75
C THR A 83 20.11 3.50 -18.07
N ALA A 84 19.05 2.76 -18.37
CA ALA A 84 19.05 1.30 -18.42
C ALA A 84 18.41 0.84 -19.74
N ARG A 85 19.03 -0.13 -20.41
CA ARG A 85 18.56 -0.69 -21.67
C ARG A 85 17.40 -1.64 -21.41
N GLY A 86 16.21 -1.27 -21.87
CA GLY A 86 15.16 -2.23 -22.25
C GLY A 86 14.20 -2.69 -21.15
N GLY A 87 13.89 -1.83 -20.18
CA GLY A 87 12.68 -1.96 -19.35
C GLY A 87 11.92 -0.64 -19.42
N SER A 88 10.61 -0.68 -19.65
CA SER A 88 9.75 0.46 -19.41
C SER A 88 9.84 0.76 -17.91
N VAL A 89 10.56 1.82 -17.53
CA VAL A 89 10.59 2.27 -16.14
C VAL A 89 9.24 2.94 -15.88
N LEU A 90 8.35 2.24 -15.18
CA LEU A 90 7.18 2.87 -14.57
C LEU A 90 7.71 3.89 -13.56
N THR A 91 7.50 5.17 -13.82
CA THR A 91 7.86 6.24 -12.88
C THR A 91 6.64 6.57 -12.04
N VAL A 92 6.62 6.10 -10.80
CA VAL A 92 5.72 6.64 -9.76
C VAL A 92 6.31 7.97 -9.30
N SER A 93 5.46 8.99 -9.12
CA SER A 93 5.88 10.30 -8.61
C SER A 93 5.74 10.34 -7.09
N GLY A 94 6.74 10.89 -6.40
CA GLY A 94 6.77 10.96 -4.94
C GLY A 94 7.87 10.10 -4.34
N ASP A 95 7.85 9.98 -3.01
CA ASP A 95 8.65 9.00 -2.29
C ASP A 95 8.06 7.61 -2.54
N SER A 96 8.82 6.75 -3.22
CA SER A 96 8.32 5.46 -3.66
C SER A 96 9.45 4.48 -3.89
N VAL A 97 9.16 3.21 -3.63
CA VAL A 97 10.09 2.12 -3.84
C VAL A 97 9.44 0.99 -4.63
N GLU A 98 10.07 0.58 -5.73
CA GLU A 98 9.57 -0.50 -6.60
C GLU A 98 9.97 -1.85 -6.02
N ILE A 99 9.04 -2.78 -5.80
CA ILE A 99 9.32 -4.12 -5.25
C ILE A 99 10.41 -4.89 -6.02
N GLY A 100 10.52 -4.68 -7.33
CA GLY A 100 11.56 -5.28 -8.15
C GLY A 100 12.97 -4.77 -7.82
N GLU A 101 13.96 -5.66 -7.93
CA GLU A 101 15.38 -5.34 -7.90
C GLU A 101 16.03 -5.51 -9.28
N PRO A 102 17.16 -4.84 -9.58
CA PRO A 102 17.85 -5.02 -10.85
C PRO A 102 18.27 -6.48 -11.16
N SER A 103 18.43 -7.32 -10.13
CA SER A 103 18.76 -8.73 -10.25
C SER A 103 17.56 -9.67 -10.17
N ASP A 104 16.45 -9.20 -9.63
CA ASP A 104 15.27 -10.01 -9.34
C ASP A 104 13.99 -9.21 -9.61
N LEU A 105 13.26 -9.60 -10.66
CA LEU A 105 12.04 -8.91 -11.04
C LEU A 105 10.86 -9.70 -10.48
N LEU A 106 9.83 -8.99 -10.03
CA LEU A 106 8.60 -9.64 -9.59
C LEU A 106 7.91 -10.36 -10.74
N GLU A 107 7.77 -11.68 -10.61
CA GLU A 107 7.20 -12.55 -11.63
C GLU A 107 5.79 -13.03 -11.27
N LEU A 108 5.03 -13.50 -12.27
CA LEU A 108 3.68 -14.01 -12.04
C LEU A 108 3.71 -15.25 -11.14
N GLY A 109 2.90 -15.23 -10.08
CA GLY A 109 2.83 -16.29 -9.07
C GLY A 109 3.95 -16.23 -8.03
N GLU A 110 4.84 -15.24 -8.11
CA GLU A 110 5.86 -15.00 -7.10
C GLU A 110 5.34 -14.05 -6.01
N PRO A 111 5.51 -14.38 -4.72
CA PRO A 111 5.15 -13.49 -3.65
C PRO A 111 6.12 -12.30 -3.53
N ILE A 112 5.60 -11.09 -3.30
CA ILE A 112 6.39 -9.85 -3.26
C ILE A 112 7.53 -9.90 -2.24
N GLY A 113 7.30 -10.55 -1.10
CA GLY A 113 8.28 -10.73 -0.03
C GLY A 113 9.49 -11.59 -0.38
N ASN A 114 9.42 -12.39 -1.45
CA ASN A 114 10.58 -13.15 -1.93
C ASN A 114 11.52 -12.28 -2.76
N VAL A 115 10.98 -11.23 -3.39
CA VAL A 115 11.74 -10.30 -4.24
C VAL A 115 12.28 -9.16 -3.39
N ARG A 116 11.44 -8.59 -2.53
CA ARG A 116 11.86 -7.63 -1.50
C ARG A 116 11.29 -8.00 -0.15
N GLU A 117 12.18 -8.39 0.75
CA GLU A 117 11.84 -8.80 2.12
C GLU A 117 11.58 -7.60 3.03
N THR A 118 12.34 -6.51 2.91
CA THR A 118 12.25 -5.35 3.81
C THR A 118 12.53 -4.05 3.07
N VAL A 119 11.84 -2.98 3.45
CA VAL A 119 12.08 -1.59 3.06
C VAL A 119 12.52 -0.80 4.29
N THR A 120 13.49 0.08 4.10
CA THR A 120 14.08 0.92 5.16
C THR A 120 14.11 2.40 4.79
N GLU A 121 14.56 3.25 5.71
CA GLU A 121 14.77 4.69 5.46
C GLU A 121 15.72 5.00 4.27
N PHE A 122 16.55 4.05 3.84
CA PHE A 122 17.44 4.24 2.68
C PHE A 122 16.70 4.16 1.34
N GLU A 123 15.46 3.69 1.36
CA GLU A 123 14.63 3.41 0.19
C GLU A 123 13.33 4.20 0.19
N LEU A 124 12.81 4.53 1.37
CA LEU A 124 11.58 5.29 1.56
C LEU A 124 11.79 6.32 2.68
N ASP A 125 11.79 7.61 2.33
CA ASP A 125 11.96 8.74 3.27
C ASP A 125 10.87 8.73 4.36
N ALA A 126 9.68 8.20 4.05
CA ALA A 126 8.58 8.01 4.99
C ALA A 126 8.92 7.10 6.19
N LEU A 127 9.98 6.28 6.09
CA LEU A 127 10.46 5.40 7.16
C LEU A 127 11.67 5.98 7.92
N LYS A 128 11.94 7.28 7.79
CA LYS A 128 13.10 7.92 8.44
C LYS A 128 13.15 7.61 9.95
N GLY A 129 14.33 7.22 10.43
CA GLY A 129 14.58 7.10 11.86
C GLY A 129 14.63 8.46 12.57
N GLY A 130 14.84 8.44 13.87
CA GLY A 130 14.93 9.66 14.67
C GLY A 130 15.50 9.43 16.07
N VAL A 131 15.36 10.45 16.91
CA VAL A 131 15.76 10.40 18.32
C VAL A 131 14.58 10.89 19.15
N ILE A 132 14.18 10.10 20.14
CA ILE A 132 13.18 10.48 21.16
C ILE A 132 13.92 10.75 22.46
N THR A 133 13.48 11.74 23.24
CA THR A 133 14.14 12.13 24.50
C THR A 133 13.14 12.30 25.63
N THR A 134 13.12 11.32 26.52
CA THR A 134 12.32 11.34 27.74
C THR A 134 13.15 11.90 28.91
N ASP A 135 12.52 12.07 30.07
CA ASP A 135 13.23 12.45 31.29
C ASP A 135 14.19 11.34 31.81
N GLU A 136 14.00 10.09 31.37
CA GLU A 136 14.88 8.96 31.68
C GLU A 136 16.10 8.87 30.74
N GLY A 137 16.01 9.39 29.51
CA GLY A 137 17.12 9.39 28.56
C GLY A 137 16.74 9.70 27.11
N SER A 138 17.68 9.48 26.21
CA SER A 138 17.44 9.59 24.76
C SER A 138 17.74 8.27 24.09
N THR A 139 16.97 7.91 23.08
CA THR A 139 17.18 6.70 22.29
C THR A 139 17.02 7.00 20.80
N GLU A 140 17.84 6.38 19.97
CA GLU A 140 17.66 6.41 18.51
C GLU A 140 16.62 5.34 18.13
N TYR A 141 15.76 5.65 17.17
CA TYR A 141 14.79 4.69 16.64
C TYR A 141 14.93 4.51 15.13
N ASN A 142 14.71 3.27 14.69
CA ASN A 142 14.74 2.86 13.29
C ASN A 142 13.39 2.25 12.89
N GLN A 143 12.96 2.46 11.65
CA GLN A 143 11.72 1.90 11.13
C GLN A 143 11.97 0.91 9.98
N TYR A 144 11.13 -0.12 9.90
CA TYR A 144 11.18 -1.16 8.87
C TYR A 144 9.77 -1.49 8.40
N LEU A 145 9.63 -1.68 7.08
CA LEU A 145 8.43 -2.29 6.49
C LEU A 145 8.82 -3.64 5.89
N ARG A 146 8.29 -4.73 6.44
CA ARG A 146 8.63 -6.11 6.06
C ARG A 146 7.49 -6.75 5.28
N PHE A 147 7.85 -7.41 4.19
CA PHE A 147 6.95 -8.24 3.38
C PHE A 147 7.27 -9.72 3.47
N ASN A 148 8.28 -10.10 4.23
CA ASN A 148 8.62 -11.49 4.49
C ASN A 148 9.28 -11.60 5.86
N ASP A 149 8.92 -12.66 6.57
CA ASP A 149 9.56 -13.09 7.80
C ASP A 149 9.36 -14.60 7.89
N ASN A 150 10.25 -15.31 8.60
CA ASN A 150 10.12 -16.74 8.84
C ASN A 150 9.59 -17.06 10.24
N ASP A 151 9.55 -16.09 11.17
CA ASP A 151 9.17 -16.34 12.56
C ASP A 151 8.61 -15.08 13.26
N PRO A 152 7.29 -14.83 13.24
CA PRO A 152 6.24 -15.58 12.54
C PRO A 152 6.12 -15.18 11.06
N ILE A 153 5.78 -16.17 10.22
CA ILE A 153 5.64 -16.00 8.76
C ILE A 153 4.64 -14.89 8.42
N LEU A 154 4.90 -14.15 7.33
CA LEU A 154 3.95 -13.23 6.69
C LEU A 154 3.33 -13.88 5.44
N ALA A 155 2.07 -13.57 5.13
CA ALA A 155 1.46 -14.00 3.89
C ALA A 155 1.64 -12.91 2.83
N ASN A 156 2.38 -13.29 1.81
CA ASN A 156 2.89 -12.31 0.86
C ASN A 156 1.89 -12.14 -0.29
N ALA A 157 1.57 -10.89 -0.61
CA ALA A 157 0.83 -10.56 -1.81
C ALA A 157 1.54 -11.12 -3.05
N THR A 158 0.78 -11.53 -4.06
CA THR A 158 1.31 -12.20 -5.25
C THR A 158 0.66 -11.63 -6.51
N VAL A 159 1.41 -11.47 -7.60
CA VAL A 159 0.79 -11.04 -8.87
C VAL A 159 0.26 -12.25 -9.64
N LEU A 160 -1.02 -12.25 -9.98
CA LEU A 160 -1.68 -13.34 -10.70
C LEU A 160 -2.38 -12.85 -11.97
N PHE A 161 -2.30 -13.62 -13.05
CA PHE A 161 -3.18 -13.46 -14.20
C PHE A 161 -4.38 -14.42 -14.06
N THR A 162 -5.52 -13.89 -13.61
CA THR A 162 -6.69 -14.68 -13.19
C THR A 162 -8.00 -13.96 -13.48
N GLU A 163 -9.11 -14.62 -13.20
CA GLU A 163 -10.43 -14.03 -13.03
C GLU A 163 -10.58 -13.56 -11.57
N ASN A 164 -11.08 -12.34 -11.34
CA ASN A 164 -11.42 -11.84 -10.00
C ASN A 164 -12.81 -12.33 -9.56
N ASP A 165 -13.18 -12.08 -8.31
CA ASP A 165 -14.42 -12.54 -7.67
C ASP A 165 -15.54 -11.47 -7.61
N GLU A 166 -15.34 -10.32 -8.27
CA GLU A 166 -16.35 -9.28 -8.41
C GLU A 166 -17.65 -9.81 -9.07
N THR A 167 -18.79 -9.17 -8.81
CA THR A 167 -20.09 -9.52 -9.45
C THR A 167 -20.03 -9.58 -10.98
N ASN A 168 -19.17 -8.75 -11.59
CA ASN A 168 -18.86 -8.82 -13.02
C ASN A 168 -17.40 -9.22 -13.19
N GLU A 169 -17.15 -10.52 -13.02
CA GLU A 169 -15.84 -11.16 -13.17
C GLU A 169 -15.05 -10.60 -14.36
N LYS A 170 -13.82 -10.17 -14.09
CA LYS A 170 -12.86 -9.63 -15.04
C LYS A 170 -11.62 -10.52 -15.05
N VAL A 171 -11.16 -10.85 -16.25
CA VAL A 171 -9.89 -11.54 -16.46
C VAL A 171 -8.79 -10.52 -16.72
N GLY A 172 -7.72 -10.56 -15.93
CA GLY A 172 -6.59 -9.64 -16.03
C GLY A 172 -5.46 -10.07 -15.10
N ASP A 173 -4.41 -9.24 -15.05
CA ASP A 173 -3.39 -9.30 -14.01
C ASP A 173 -3.81 -8.49 -12.79
N PHE A 174 -3.57 -9.03 -11.61
CA PHE A 174 -3.92 -8.44 -10.33
C PHE A 174 -2.79 -8.65 -9.33
N LEU A 175 -2.54 -7.66 -8.46
CA LEU A 175 -1.93 -7.94 -7.17
C LEU A 175 -3.02 -8.58 -6.29
N TYR A 176 -2.79 -9.84 -5.95
CA TYR A 176 -3.73 -10.69 -5.25
C TYR A 176 -3.29 -10.90 -3.80
N LEU A 177 -4.24 -10.72 -2.89
CA LEU A 177 -4.10 -11.10 -1.49
C LEU A 177 -5.29 -11.98 -1.13
N ARG A 178 -5.00 -13.12 -0.52
CA ARG A 178 -6.03 -14.00 0.01
C ARG A 178 -6.47 -13.49 1.36
N GLU A 179 -7.77 -13.45 1.63
CA GLU A 179 -8.27 -13.15 2.98
C GLU A 179 -7.60 -14.04 4.04
N GLY A 180 -7.33 -13.45 5.19
CA GLY A 180 -6.64 -14.08 6.30
C GLY A 180 -7.50 -14.18 7.55
N ASN A 181 -7.07 -15.01 8.51
CA ASN A 181 -7.70 -15.06 9.84
C ASN A 181 -6.69 -15.34 10.96
N SER A 182 -5.41 -15.20 10.64
CA SER A 182 -4.31 -15.37 11.57
C SER A 182 -3.28 -14.27 11.32
N VAL A 183 -2.58 -13.85 12.36
CA VAL A 183 -1.47 -12.87 12.27
C VAL A 183 -0.37 -13.28 11.27
N THR A 184 -0.29 -14.58 10.92
CA THR A 184 0.62 -15.06 9.88
C THR A 184 0.11 -14.87 8.45
N ASP A 185 -1.16 -14.50 8.29
CA ASP A 185 -1.77 -14.11 7.02
C ASP A 185 -1.57 -12.60 6.73
N ALA A 186 -0.84 -11.88 7.58
CA ALA A 186 -0.64 -10.44 7.43
C ALA A 186 0.10 -10.06 6.14
N ILE A 187 -0.34 -8.96 5.53
CA ILE A 187 0.16 -8.40 4.25
C ILE A 187 1.58 -7.87 4.41
N PHE A 188 1.82 -7.19 5.53
CA PHE A 188 3.09 -6.58 5.90
C PHE A 188 3.23 -6.56 7.43
N GLU A 189 4.47 -6.39 7.88
CA GLU A 189 4.79 -5.98 9.25
C GLU A 189 5.48 -4.62 9.21
N TYR A 190 4.93 -3.64 9.92
CA TYR A 190 5.64 -2.41 10.26
C TYR A 190 6.32 -2.61 11.61
N GLU A 191 7.57 -2.17 11.74
CA GLU A 191 8.35 -2.26 12.96
C GLU A 191 9.06 -0.93 13.23
N ILE A 192 8.95 -0.45 14.47
CA ILE A 192 9.84 0.56 15.04
C ILE A 192 10.69 -0.10 16.13
N GLU A 193 12.00 0.10 16.07
CA GLU A 193 12.99 -0.45 16.99
C GLU A 193 13.72 0.69 17.70
N PHE A 194 13.80 0.64 19.03
CA PHE A 194 14.53 1.60 19.87
C PHE A 194 15.89 1.02 20.26
N GLU A 195 16.99 1.62 19.80
CA GLU A 195 18.35 1.04 19.92
C GLU A 195 18.79 0.81 21.37
N GLU A 196 18.48 1.75 22.25
CA GLU A 196 18.80 1.69 23.68
C GLU A 196 17.55 1.44 24.55
N GLY A 197 16.39 1.18 23.94
CA GLY A 197 15.09 1.17 24.61
C GLY A 197 14.52 2.57 24.83
N LEU A 198 13.21 2.71 24.80
CA LEU A 198 12.46 3.92 25.14
C LEU A 198 11.96 3.79 26.57
N GLU A 199 12.47 4.61 27.47
CA GLU A 199 12.22 4.51 28.91
C GLU A 199 11.30 5.62 29.42
N SER A 200 10.39 5.26 30.35
CA SER A 200 9.58 6.19 31.15
C SER A 200 9.45 5.71 32.59
N GLU A 201 9.51 6.61 33.56
CA GLU A 201 9.06 6.35 34.92
C GLU A 201 7.56 5.97 34.90
N ILE A 202 7.17 5.08 35.79
CA ILE A 202 5.78 4.63 35.98
C ILE A 202 5.16 5.48 37.08
N GLU A 203 4.29 6.41 36.72
CA GLU A 203 3.47 7.19 37.65
C GLU A 203 2.26 6.36 38.08
N TYR A 204 2.26 5.82 39.31
CA TYR A 204 1.17 4.96 39.76
C TYR A 204 -0.12 5.71 40.10
N ASN A 205 -1.24 5.30 39.49
CA ASN A 205 -2.56 5.93 39.65
C ASN A 205 -2.97 6.07 41.13
N ILE A 206 -3.50 7.24 41.48
CA ILE A 206 -3.93 7.57 42.84
C ILE A 206 -5.45 7.64 42.92
N ARG A 207 -6.07 6.72 43.69
CA ARG A 207 -7.50 6.78 43.99
C ARG A 207 -7.76 7.25 45.42
N GLY A 208 -7.96 8.56 45.57
CA GLY A 208 -8.23 9.23 46.84
C GLY A 208 -7.00 9.30 47.74
N SER A 209 -6.76 8.28 48.57
CA SER A 209 -5.54 8.18 49.40
C SER A 209 -4.81 6.84 49.24
N THR A 210 -5.22 6.06 48.24
CA THR A 210 -4.61 4.77 47.92
C THR A 210 -3.86 4.94 46.61
N VAL A 211 -2.55 4.66 46.63
CA VAL A 211 -1.71 4.61 45.44
C VAL A 211 -1.78 3.17 44.90
N SER A 212 -1.97 3.03 43.60
CA SER A 212 -1.84 1.75 42.92
C SER A 212 -0.42 1.21 43.07
N THR A 213 -0.24 -0.09 42.86
CA THR A 213 1.10 -0.70 42.78
C THR A 213 1.26 -1.54 41.54
N VAL A 214 0.28 -1.44 40.63
CA VAL A 214 0.19 -2.28 39.43
C VAL A 214 -0.34 -1.53 38.21
N GLN A 215 -1.00 -0.39 38.39
CA GLN A 215 -1.56 0.43 37.31
C GLN A 215 -0.96 1.82 37.41
N GLY A 216 -0.47 2.34 36.30
CA GLY A 216 0.23 3.61 36.19
C GLY A 216 0.06 4.23 34.80
N GLU A 217 0.59 5.43 34.67
CA GLU A 217 0.80 6.16 33.42
C GLU A 217 2.32 6.21 33.12
N LEU A 218 2.69 6.48 31.86
CA LEU A 218 4.07 6.63 31.38
C LEU A 218 4.33 8.07 30.95
N ASP A 219 4.15 9.01 31.88
CA ASP A 219 4.16 10.47 31.66
C ASP A 219 5.39 10.99 30.91
N ASP A 220 6.57 10.34 31.03
CA ASP A 220 7.77 10.80 30.33
C ASP A 220 7.70 10.53 28.82
N LEU A 221 6.72 9.77 28.34
CA LEU A 221 6.41 9.61 26.92
C LEU A 221 5.49 10.70 26.39
N GLU A 222 4.67 11.33 27.23
CA GLU A 222 3.71 12.35 26.79
C GLU A 222 4.44 13.52 26.12
N ASP A 223 3.82 14.08 25.08
CA ASP A 223 4.38 15.14 24.22
C ASP A 223 5.60 14.75 23.37
N GLU A 224 6.17 13.56 23.54
CA GLU A 224 7.24 13.09 22.67
C GLU A 224 6.74 12.84 21.25
N VAL A 225 7.59 13.13 20.26
CA VAL A 225 7.24 13.08 18.84
C VAL A 225 8.08 12.05 18.11
N PHE A 226 7.44 11.23 17.28
CA PHE A 226 8.12 10.31 16.38
C PHE A 226 7.45 10.31 15.01
N ASN A 227 8.21 9.90 13.99
CA ASN A 227 7.68 9.75 12.65
C ASN A 227 7.10 8.34 12.43
N LEU A 228 5.93 8.27 11.79
CA LEU A 228 5.29 7.05 11.35
C LEU A 228 4.79 7.25 9.91
N PHE A 229 5.41 6.54 8.95
CA PHE A 229 5.08 6.65 7.53
C PHE A 229 4.93 8.10 7.02
N GLY A 230 5.90 8.95 7.35
CA GLY A 230 5.94 10.33 6.85
C GLY A 230 5.12 11.36 7.64
N ILE A 231 4.26 10.92 8.57
CA ILE A 231 3.53 11.79 9.50
C ILE A 231 4.25 11.80 10.85
N ASP A 232 4.36 12.97 11.48
CA ASP A 232 4.87 13.08 12.84
C ASP A 232 3.69 12.92 13.82
N TYR A 233 3.81 11.97 14.74
CA TYR A 233 2.83 11.67 15.78
C TYR A 233 3.38 12.06 17.14
N THR A 234 2.50 12.59 17.99
CA THR A 234 2.75 12.89 19.39
C THR A 234 2.13 11.82 20.27
N PHE A 235 2.84 11.35 21.29
CA PHE A 235 2.25 10.55 22.37
C PHE A 235 1.32 11.45 23.19
N VAL A 236 0.04 11.09 23.26
CA VAL A 236 -0.99 11.89 23.97
C VAL A 236 -1.55 11.20 25.20
N ASP A 237 -1.44 9.88 25.29
CA ASP A 237 -1.78 9.10 26.48
C ASP A 237 -0.99 7.80 26.49
N SER A 238 -0.66 7.31 27.68
CA SER A 238 0.09 6.07 27.84
C SER A 238 -0.18 5.39 29.18
N GLU A 239 -0.97 4.32 29.14
CA GLU A 239 -1.33 3.54 30.33
C GLU A 239 -0.53 2.24 30.44
N ILE A 240 -0.21 1.83 31.67
CA ILE A 240 0.43 0.54 31.96
C ILE A 240 -0.22 -0.21 33.12
N ASP A 241 -0.47 -1.51 32.93
CA ASP A 241 -0.88 -2.45 33.98
C ASP A 241 0.17 -3.57 34.10
N ILE A 242 1.02 -3.49 35.13
CA ILE A 242 2.07 -4.45 35.44
C ILE A 242 1.59 -5.65 36.27
N SER A 243 0.27 -5.84 36.44
CA SER A 243 -0.25 -6.97 37.20
C SER A 243 0.06 -8.29 36.49
N ASN A 244 0.46 -9.31 37.25
CA ASN A 244 0.81 -10.64 36.72
C ASN A 244 -0.32 -11.34 35.92
N SER A 245 -1.54 -10.83 35.98
CA SER A 245 -2.70 -11.39 35.27
C SER A 245 -2.97 -10.75 33.91
N VAL A 246 -2.40 -9.57 33.65
CA VAL A 246 -2.76 -8.73 32.50
C VAL A 246 -1.52 -8.24 31.75
N GLN A 247 -0.50 -7.70 32.45
CA GLN A 247 0.75 -7.17 31.86
C GLN A 247 0.49 -6.40 30.56
N ARG A 248 -0.34 -5.36 30.63
CA ARG A 248 -0.81 -4.59 29.47
C ARG A 248 -0.13 -3.24 29.41
N VAL A 249 0.11 -2.75 28.20
CA VAL A 249 0.43 -1.36 27.91
C VAL A 249 -0.54 -0.87 26.83
N THR A 250 -1.00 0.37 26.97
CA THR A 250 -1.79 1.08 25.97
C THR A 250 -1.06 2.38 25.64
N LEU A 251 -0.82 2.63 24.36
CA LEU A 251 -0.17 3.84 23.85
C LEU A 251 -1.12 4.53 22.87
N GLU A 252 -1.33 5.82 23.06
CA GLU A 252 -2.10 6.65 22.15
C GLU A 252 -1.22 7.69 21.47
N PHE A 253 -1.39 7.78 20.15
CA PHE A 253 -0.67 8.72 19.31
C PHE A 253 -1.66 9.61 18.57
N LEU A 254 -1.32 10.89 18.45
CA LEU A 254 -2.09 11.84 17.67
C LEU A 254 -1.20 12.54 16.65
N GLY A 255 -1.58 12.44 15.38
CA GLY A 255 -1.00 13.20 14.28
C GLY A 255 -2.10 13.95 13.51
N GLY A 256 -1.72 14.67 12.47
CA GLY A 256 -2.69 15.26 11.54
C GLY A 256 -2.08 16.21 10.52
N ASP A 257 -2.91 16.68 9.59
CA ASP A 257 -2.48 17.52 8.46
C ASP A 257 -1.97 18.90 8.91
N VAL A 258 -2.61 19.45 9.93
CA VAL A 258 -2.29 20.76 10.50
C VAL A 258 -2.20 20.64 12.01
N THR A 259 -1.12 21.17 12.58
CA THR A 259 -0.97 21.42 14.02
C THR A 259 -0.89 22.93 14.27
N ASP A 260 -1.64 23.44 15.24
CA ASP A 260 -1.59 24.85 15.61
C ASP A 260 -2.05 25.08 17.06
N THR A 261 -1.77 26.28 17.57
CA THR A 261 -2.22 26.77 18.87
C THR A 261 -3.21 27.92 18.68
N LEU A 262 -4.34 27.87 19.38
CA LEU A 262 -5.32 28.96 19.43
C LEU A 262 -5.57 29.41 20.87
N GLU A 263 -5.75 30.72 21.05
CA GLU A 263 -6.28 31.30 22.28
C GLU A 263 -7.82 31.20 22.31
N GLU A 264 -8.44 31.10 23.48
CA GLU A 264 -9.90 31.11 23.61
C GLU A 264 -10.53 32.32 22.89
N GLY A 265 -11.48 32.05 22.00
CA GLY A 265 -12.15 33.00 21.14
C GLY A 265 -11.37 33.41 19.88
N GLU A 266 -10.15 32.89 19.68
CA GLU A 266 -9.38 33.10 18.45
C GLU A 266 -10.00 32.30 17.29
N ILE A 267 -9.99 32.91 16.11
CA ILE A 267 -10.47 32.31 14.86
C ILE A 267 -9.33 32.32 13.85
N ARG A 268 -9.03 31.16 13.26
CA ARG A 268 -8.07 31.01 12.16
C ARG A 268 -8.66 30.16 11.04
N THR A 269 -8.18 30.39 9.82
CA THR A 269 -8.60 29.60 8.66
C THR A 269 -7.44 28.75 8.17
N TYR A 270 -7.69 27.45 8.01
CA TYR A 270 -6.75 26.47 7.51
C TYR A 270 -7.24 25.95 6.16
N THR A 271 -6.33 25.47 5.31
CA THR A 271 -6.68 24.88 4.02
C THR A 271 -6.12 23.47 3.95
N ILE A 272 -7.00 22.47 3.87
CA ILE A 272 -6.67 21.06 3.69
C ILE A 272 -7.26 20.61 2.35
N ASP A 273 -6.45 20.03 1.47
CA ASP A 273 -6.85 19.60 0.12
C ASP A 273 -7.60 20.65 -0.73
N GLY A 274 -7.27 21.94 -0.50
CA GLY A 274 -7.92 23.07 -1.19
C GLY A 274 -9.31 23.43 -0.67
N VAL A 275 -9.74 22.84 0.46
CA VAL A 275 -10.94 23.20 1.21
C VAL A 275 -10.54 24.07 2.41
N ASP A 276 -11.22 25.19 2.59
CA ASP A 276 -10.97 26.11 3.71
C ASP A 276 -11.82 25.75 4.94
N TYR A 277 -11.17 25.72 6.10
CA TYR A 277 -11.75 25.43 7.41
C TYR A 277 -11.55 26.62 8.34
N GLU A 278 -12.64 27.33 8.65
CA GLU A 278 -12.64 28.37 9.69
C GLU A 278 -12.82 27.70 11.06
N VAL A 279 -11.77 27.71 11.87
CA VAL A 279 -11.70 27.07 13.18
C VAL A 279 -11.64 28.15 14.26
N GLU A 280 -12.52 28.03 15.25
CA GLU A 280 -12.63 28.90 16.42
C GLU A 280 -12.51 28.05 17.68
N ALA A 281 -11.54 28.34 18.57
CA ALA A 281 -11.51 27.78 19.92
C ALA A 281 -12.60 28.47 20.74
N LEU A 282 -13.78 27.87 20.88
CA LEU A 282 -14.95 28.57 21.40
C LEU A 282 -14.85 28.89 22.88
N ILE A 283 -14.57 27.86 23.67
CA ILE A 283 -14.53 27.90 25.13
C ILE A 283 -13.49 26.89 25.58
N VAL A 284 -12.62 27.32 26.49
CA VAL A 284 -11.72 26.45 27.24
C VAL A 284 -12.20 26.46 28.71
N SER A 285 -12.11 25.33 29.37
CA SER A 285 -12.57 25.15 30.74
C SER A 285 -11.51 24.43 31.57
N ASP A 286 -11.02 25.12 32.60
CA ASP A 286 -10.03 24.61 33.58
C ASP A 286 -10.58 23.54 34.54
N THR A 287 -11.86 23.16 34.38
CA THR A 287 -12.56 22.21 35.27
C THR A 287 -13.37 21.17 34.50
N GLY A 288 -12.93 20.84 33.29
CA GLY A 288 -13.50 19.80 32.45
C GLY A 288 -13.39 18.40 33.06
N GLY A 289 -14.31 17.51 32.69
CA GLY A 289 -14.12 16.08 32.90
C GLY A 289 -14.35 15.49 34.29
N SER A 290 -14.24 14.16 34.35
CA SER A 290 -14.37 13.36 35.59
C SER A 290 -13.14 13.46 36.49
N GLU A 291 -12.03 13.98 35.95
CA GLU A 291 -10.71 14.00 36.57
C GLU A 291 -10.21 15.41 36.90
N GLY A 292 -10.91 16.46 36.44
CA GLY A 292 -10.51 17.85 36.62
C GLY A 292 -9.42 18.28 35.65
N ARG A 293 -9.30 17.62 34.49
CA ARG A 293 -8.45 18.00 33.37
C ARG A 293 -9.09 19.18 32.59
N GLY A 294 -8.29 19.90 31.82
CA GLY A 294 -8.81 20.96 30.95
C GLY A 294 -9.77 20.37 29.91
N SER A 295 -10.70 21.17 29.38
CA SER A 295 -11.51 20.75 28.23
C SER A 295 -11.78 21.92 27.30
N VAL A 296 -12.03 21.63 26.03
CA VAL A 296 -12.25 22.62 24.98
C VAL A 296 -13.41 22.24 24.08
N LYS A 297 -14.06 23.25 23.50
CA LYS A 297 -14.98 23.10 22.38
C LYS A 297 -14.49 23.93 21.21
N PHE A 298 -14.51 23.36 20.01
CA PHE A 298 -14.24 24.09 18.77
C PHE A 298 -15.51 24.41 18.03
N LYS A 299 -15.44 25.44 17.18
CA LYS A 299 -16.37 25.63 16.07
C LYS A 299 -15.62 25.63 14.75
N VAL A 300 -15.89 24.62 13.93
CA VAL A 300 -15.27 24.43 12.61
C VAL A 300 -16.34 24.62 11.54
N ASN A 301 -16.18 25.61 10.67
CA ASN A 301 -17.13 25.93 9.59
C ASN A 301 -18.61 26.09 10.05
N GLY A 302 -18.83 26.45 11.32
CA GLY A 302 -20.16 26.62 11.91
C GLY A 302 -20.70 25.40 12.65
N GLU A 303 -20.04 24.25 12.55
CA GLU A 303 -20.28 23.06 13.36
C GLU A 303 -19.54 23.17 14.69
N VAL A 304 -20.15 22.75 15.80
CA VAL A 304 -19.56 22.83 17.15
C VAL A 304 -19.25 21.42 17.60
N THR A 305 -18.03 21.19 18.08
CA THR A 305 -17.59 19.88 18.55
C THR A 305 -18.25 19.48 19.86
N ASP A 306 -18.10 18.21 20.20
CA ASP A 306 -18.22 17.74 21.57
C ASP A 306 -17.16 18.39 22.48
N GLU A 307 -17.28 18.16 23.79
CA GLU A 307 -16.30 18.67 24.76
C GLU A 307 -15.12 17.70 24.75
N LEU A 308 -13.93 18.22 24.44
CA LEU A 308 -12.73 17.42 24.21
C LEU A 308 -11.70 17.71 25.30
N GLU A 309 -11.16 16.66 25.91
CA GLU A 309 -10.01 16.67 26.81
C GLU A 309 -8.71 16.43 26.01
N ASP A 310 -7.55 16.43 26.68
CA ASP A 310 -6.28 16.10 26.04
C ASP A 310 -6.34 14.67 25.44
N GLY A 311 -5.87 14.50 24.21
CA GLY A 311 -5.93 13.24 23.47
C GLY A 311 -7.30 12.90 22.85
N ASP A 312 -8.37 13.64 23.17
CA ASP A 312 -9.68 13.42 22.57
C ASP A 312 -9.74 13.92 21.12
N THR A 313 -10.60 13.27 20.33
CA THR A 313 -10.92 13.67 18.97
C THR A 313 -12.42 13.80 18.74
N ASP A 314 -12.80 14.56 17.71
CA ASP A 314 -14.18 14.67 17.24
C ASP A 314 -14.24 14.66 15.70
N VAL A 315 -15.19 13.92 15.16
CA VAL A 315 -15.38 13.78 13.71
C VAL A 315 -16.46 14.73 13.24
N LEU A 316 -16.09 15.65 12.36
CA LEU A 316 -17.01 16.63 11.78
C LEU A 316 -17.95 15.99 10.76
N SER A 317 -19.02 16.71 10.39
CA SER A 317 -20.03 16.21 9.46
C SER A 317 -19.55 15.92 8.04
N ASP A 318 -18.37 16.42 7.65
CA ASP A 318 -17.71 16.12 6.38
C ASP A 318 -16.68 14.98 6.48
N GLY A 319 -16.49 14.39 7.67
CA GLY A 319 -15.56 13.31 7.95
C GLY A 319 -14.17 13.77 8.37
N LEU A 320 -13.88 15.07 8.37
CA LEU A 320 -12.62 15.59 8.89
C LEU A 320 -12.61 15.49 10.42
N GLU A 321 -11.51 15.01 10.98
CA GLU A 321 -11.35 14.88 12.42
C GLU A 321 -10.55 16.06 12.99
N ILE A 322 -10.91 16.51 14.19
CA ILE A 322 -10.14 17.46 15.00
C ILE A 322 -9.73 16.76 16.28
N GLY A 323 -8.47 16.91 16.69
CA GLY A 323 -7.92 16.26 17.87
C GLY A 323 -7.20 17.23 18.78
N ILE A 324 -7.24 16.99 20.09
CA ILE A 324 -6.58 17.84 21.09
C ILE A 324 -5.22 17.26 21.42
N ARG A 325 -4.18 18.08 21.23
CA ARG A 325 -2.83 17.73 21.68
C ARG A 325 -2.68 18.06 23.17
N GLU A 326 -2.96 19.30 23.53
CA GLU A 326 -2.71 19.81 24.88
C GLU A 326 -3.57 21.05 25.17
N ILE A 327 -4.09 21.16 26.39
CA ILE A 327 -4.81 22.32 26.90
C ILE A 327 -3.95 23.03 27.96
N LEU A 328 -3.64 24.30 27.68
CA LEU A 328 -2.77 25.15 28.48
C LEU A 328 -3.57 26.27 29.16
N PRO A 329 -4.13 26.03 30.37
CA PRO A 329 -4.90 27.02 31.09
C PRO A 329 -4.02 28.17 31.58
N ASN A 330 -4.50 29.41 31.48
CA ASN A 330 -3.76 30.62 31.82
C ASN A 330 -4.54 31.53 32.78
N GLU A 331 -4.54 31.18 34.07
CA GLU A 331 -5.26 31.93 35.11
C GLU A 331 -4.54 33.20 35.63
N ALA A 332 -3.48 33.69 34.96
CA ALA A 332 -2.62 34.74 35.50
C ALA A 332 -3.24 36.16 35.48
N GLU A 333 -4.10 36.46 36.48
CA GLU A 333 -4.62 37.80 36.84
C GLU A 333 -5.09 38.66 35.64
N GLU A 334 -6.04 38.11 34.86
CA GLU A 334 -6.67 38.69 33.66
C GLU A 334 -6.65 40.23 33.55
N VAL A 335 -5.61 40.72 32.87
CA VAL A 335 -5.64 42.00 32.15
C VAL A 335 -5.39 41.77 30.65
N ALA A 336 -4.82 40.62 30.26
CA ALA A 336 -4.77 40.07 28.90
C ALA A 336 -4.16 38.66 28.90
N GLY A 337 -4.78 37.71 28.19
CA GLY A 337 -4.33 36.33 27.98
C GLY A 337 -5.42 35.34 28.38
N GLY A 338 -6.10 34.75 27.40
CA GLY A 338 -7.00 33.61 27.56
C GLY A 338 -6.22 32.28 27.58
N ASP A 339 -6.95 31.21 27.80
CA ASP A 339 -6.41 29.85 27.77
C ASP A 339 -6.00 29.48 26.34
N LEU A 340 -4.98 28.64 26.22
CA LEU A 340 -4.44 28.17 24.94
C LEU A 340 -4.82 26.70 24.76
N VAL A 341 -5.05 26.33 23.51
CA VAL A 341 -5.26 24.94 23.10
C VAL A 341 -4.39 24.65 21.90
N GLU A 342 -3.66 23.54 21.98
CA GLU A 342 -2.94 22.95 20.87
C GLU A 342 -3.76 21.80 20.29
N PHE A 343 -3.92 21.79 18.98
CA PHE A 343 -4.83 20.86 18.32
C PHE A 343 -4.30 20.44 16.95
N PHE A 344 -4.84 19.33 16.47
CA PHE A 344 -4.67 18.84 15.12
C PHE A 344 -5.97 18.99 14.33
N LEU A 345 -5.88 19.44 13.08
CA LEU A 345 -6.99 19.42 12.12
C LEU A 345 -6.65 18.43 11.00
N GLY A 346 -7.63 17.61 10.60
CA GLY A 346 -7.31 16.38 9.86
C GLY A 346 -6.59 15.41 10.78
N ALA A 347 -7.06 15.30 12.02
CA ALA A 347 -6.44 14.48 13.04
C ALA A 347 -6.48 12.99 12.64
N ASN A 348 -5.45 12.26 13.03
CA ASN A 348 -5.40 10.81 12.94
C ASN A 348 -4.91 10.29 14.29
N LYS A 349 -5.81 9.69 15.05
CA LYS A 349 -5.51 9.05 16.32
C LYS A 349 -5.23 7.56 16.10
N ILE A 350 -4.17 7.04 16.70
CA ILE A 350 -3.84 5.62 16.71
C ILE A 350 -3.70 5.19 18.17
N GLN A 351 -4.42 4.15 18.59
CA GLN A 351 -4.28 3.52 19.89
C GLN A 351 -3.80 2.09 19.71
N PHE A 352 -2.73 1.73 20.41
CA PHE A 352 -2.19 0.38 20.47
C PHE A 352 -2.24 -0.17 21.89
N THR A 353 -2.88 -1.31 22.05
CA THR A 353 -2.99 -2.05 23.31
C THR A 353 -2.42 -3.46 23.16
N ASP A 354 -1.43 -3.81 23.98
CA ASP A 354 -0.78 -5.11 23.92
C ASP A 354 -0.44 -5.71 25.30
N VAL A 355 -0.22 -7.03 25.34
CA VAL A 355 0.36 -7.74 26.47
C VAL A 355 1.88 -7.75 26.36
N TYR A 356 2.53 -6.68 26.82
CA TYR A 356 3.95 -6.42 26.51
C TYR A 356 4.95 -7.52 26.90
N SER A 357 4.57 -8.42 27.82
CA SER A 357 5.44 -9.46 28.35
C SER A 357 5.51 -10.72 27.49
N ASP A 358 4.66 -10.83 26.45
CA ASP A 358 4.56 -12.04 25.63
C ASP A 358 5.11 -11.88 24.20
N CYS A 359 5.76 -10.76 23.88
CA CYS A 359 6.25 -10.45 22.53
C CYS A 359 7.24 -11.48 21.94
N ASN A 360 7.82 -12.35 22.77
CA ASN A 360 8.67 -13.49 22.35
C ASN A 360 7.93 -14.83 22.35
N SER A 361 6.60 -14.83 22.33
CA SER A 361 5.77 -16.02 22.36
C SER A 361 5.98 -16.83 21.09
N ALA A 362 6.44 -18.07 21.24
CA ALA A 362 6.54 -19.01 20.13
C ALA A 362 5.18 -19.65 19.74
N THR A 363 4.08 -19.18 20.34
CA THR A 363 2.74 -19.72 20.11
C THR A 363 1.83 -18.62 19.61
N SER A 364 1.09 -18.90 18.54
CA SER A 364 0.03 -18.02 18.01
C SER A 364 -0.80 -17.43 19.15
N PRO A 365 -1.01 -16.10 19.18
CA PRO A 365 -0.73 -15.11 18.13
C PRO A 365 0.72 -14.55 18.11
N TYR A 366 1.70 -15.27 18.65
CA TYR A 366 3.12 -14.92 18.58
C TYR A 366 3.51 -13.59 19.26
N GLY A 367 2.78 -13.26 20.33
CA GLY A 367 3.02 -12.04 21.10
C GLY A 367 2.34 -10.81 20.49
N PHE A 368 1.42 -11.01 19.54
CA PHE A 368 0.56 -9.96 19.01
C PHE A 368 -0.83 -9.98 19.65
N SER A 369 -1.40 -8.80 19.84
CA SER A 369 -2.76 -8.57 20.34
C SER A 369 -3.64 -7.87 19.30
N GLN A 370 -4.93 -8.20 19.25
CA GLN A 370 -5.96 -7.42 18.54
C GLN A 370 -6.38 -6.27 19.45
N GLY A 371 -5.62 -5.20 19.42
CA GLY A 371 -5.80 -4.03 20.28
C GLY A 371 -5.44 -2.76 19.55
N VAL A 372 -5.87 -2.65 18.29
CA VAL A 372 -5.58 -1.52 17.42
C VAL A 372 -6.87 -0.76 17.15
N GLU A 373 -6.85 0.54 17.41
CA GLU A 373 -7.95 1.45 17.08
C GLU A 373 -7.36 2.66 16.34
N ILE A 374 -8.02 3.09 15.27
CA ILE A 374 -7.57 4.19 14.40
C ILE A 374 -8.76 5.09 14.09
N THR A 375 -8.64 6.40 14.33
CA THR A 375 -9.69 7.40 14.02
C THR A 375 -11.08 7.02 14.56
N SER A 376 -11.13 6.42 15.76
CA SER A 376 -12.33 5.89 16.43
C SER A 376 -12.90 4.54 15.92
N GLU A 377 -12.23 3.86 15.00
CA GLU A 377 -12.62 2.54 14.51
C GLU A 377 -11.70 1.45 15.07
N ASP A 378 -12.28 0.39 15.63
CA ASP A 378 -11.55 -0.81 16.05
C ASP A 378 -11.07 -1.54 14.79
N ILE A 379 -9.75 -1.73 14.63
CA ILE A 379 -9.18 -2.43 13.46
C ILE A 379 -9.01 -3.90 13.81
N GLU A 380 -9.97 -4.72 13.42
CA GLU A 380 -10.08 -6.10 13.90
C GLU A 380 -9.04 -7.02 13.25
N GLU A 381 -8.60 -6.66 12.06
CA GLU A 381 -7.50 -7.26 11.29
C GLU A 381 -6.13 -6.70 11.70
N GLY A 382 -6.10 -5.71 12.59
CA GLY A 382 -4.91 -5.05 13.11
C GLY A 382 -4.35 -5.79 14.32
N TYR A 383 -3.08 -6.20 14.21
CA TYR A 383 -2.36 -6.87 15.28
C TYR A 383 -1.15 -6.06 15.68
N VAL A 384 -1.00 -5.80 16.98
CA VAL A 384 0.15 -5.07 17.54
C VAL A 384 0.92 -5.92 18.53
N SER A 385 2.25 -5.81 18.54
CA SER A 385 3.14 -6.38 19.55
C SER A 385 4.06 -5.30 20.08
N ILE A 386 4.00 -5.02 21.38
CA ILE A 386 4.83 -4.04 22.07
C ILE A 386 5.80 -4.82 22.95
N CYS A 387 7.04 -4.97 22.50
CA CYS A 387 8.07 -5.56 23.35
C CYS A 387 8.52 -4.55 24.39
N GLY A 388 8.20 -4.83 25.66
CA GLY A 388 8.66 -4.00 26.75
C GLY A 388 8.98 -4.78 28.02
N SER A 389 9.66 -4.13 28.95
CA SER A 389 10.01 -4.71 30.24
C SER A 389 9.95 -3.69 31.36
N VAL A 390 9.52 -4.17 32.54
CA VAL A 390 9.49 -3.35 33.75
C VAL A 390 10.80 -3.54 34.50
N ILE A 391 11.56 -2.46 34.69
CA ILE A 391 12.87 -2.46 35.30
C ILE A 391 12.88 -1.69 36.62
N ASP A 392 14.06 -1.61 37.26
CA ASP A 392 14.32 -0.79 38.45
C ASP A 392 13.38 -0.96 39.64
N ASN A 393 12.93 -2.19 39.86
CA ASN A 393 11.97 -2.59 40.90
C ASN A 393 10.58 -2.00 40.69
N ASN A 394 10.08 -2.07 39.46
CA ASN A 394 8.78 -1.55 39.04
C ASN A 394 8.70 -0.03 39.11
N LYS A 395 9.75 0.63 38.63
CA LYS A 395 9.83 2.10 38.60
C LYS A 395 9.84 2.64 37.18
N THR A 396 10.50 1.94 36.27
CA THR A 396 10.67 2.37 34.89
C THR A 396 10.14 1.26 33.98
N PHE A 397 9.47 1.65 32.90
CA PHE A 397 9.12 0.77 31.79
C PHE A 397 9.99 1.10 30.59
N GLU A 398 10.58 0.08 29.98
CA GLU A 398 11.44 0.18 28.81
C GLU A 398 10.76 -0.53 27.64
N ILE A 399 10.50 0.19 26.54
CA ILE A 399 9.97 -0.34 25.28
C ILE A 399 11.14 -0.55 24.32
N THR A 400 11.33 -1.77 23.80
CA THR A 400 12.40 -2.06 22.85
C THR A 400 11.93 -1.99 21.40
N SER A 401 10.67 -2.35 21.14
CA SER A 401 10.12 -2.30 19.79
C SER A 401 8.59 -2.31 19.79
N ILE A 402 7.98 -1.74 18.76
CA ILE A 402 6.56 -1.87 18.46
C ILE A 402 6.44 -2.44 17.04
N LYS A 403 5.68 -3.52 16.90
CA LYS A 403 5.38 -4.17 15.62
C LYS A 403 3.88 -4.09 15.34
N TYR A 404 3.51 -3.81 14.10
CA TYR A 404 2.13 -3.80 13.62
C TYR A 404 2.00 -4.69 12.39
N ARG A 405 0.93 -5.49 12.35
CA ARG A 405 0.58 -6.37 11.23
C ARG A 405 -0.87 -6.16 10.86
N LEU A 406 -1.13 -6.01 9.57
CA LEU A 406 -2.49 -5.94 9.01
C LEU A 406 -2.80 -7.22 8.25
N ILE A 407 -3.88 -7.89 8.62
CA ILE A 407 -4.44 -9.02 7.87
C ILE A 407 -5.26 -8.48 6.68
N PRO A 408 -5.20 -9.10 5.49
CA PRO A 408 -6.07 -8.73 4.39
C PRO A 408 -7.52 -9.10 4.69
N ASP A 409 -8.40 -8.11 4.63
CA ASP A 409 -9.85 -8.25 4.62
C ASP A 409 -10.44 -7.47 3.44
N ALA A 410 -11.13 -8.19 2.56
CA ALA A 410 -11.66 -7.62 1.35
C ALA A 410 -12.97 -6.88 1.64
N ARG A 411 -13.26 -5.84 0.85
CA ARG A 411 -14.52 -5.09 0.98
C ARG A 411 -15.73 -6.00 1.05
N SER A 412 -16.71 -5.60 1.84
CA SER A 412 -17.96 -6.32 2.03
C SER A 412 -18.58 -6.87 0.73
N GLY A 413 -18.59 -8.20 0.62
CA GLY A 413 -19.18 -8.94 -0.50
C GLY A 413 -18.19 -9.50 -1.52
N GLU A 414 -16.90 -9.22 -1.36
CA GLU A 414 -15.78 -9.90 -2.01
C GLU A 414 -15.28 -11.04 -1.07
N SER A 415 -14.34 -11.87 -1.54
CA SER A 415 -13.78 -12.99 -0.75
C SER A 415 -12.27 -13.03 -0.72
N ASP A 416 -11.61 -12.37 -1.66
CA ASP A 416 -10.18 -12.11 -1.69
C ASP A 416 -9.95 -10.71 -2.28
N ILE A 417 -8.77 -10.14 -2.10
CA ILE A 417 -8.43 -8.82 -2.63
C ILE A 417 -7.77 -8.96 -4.01
N TYR A 418 -8.33 -8.29 -5.01
CA TYR A 418 -7.82 -8.24 -6.38
C TYR A 418 -7.57 -6.79 -6.83
N ILE A 419 -6.33 -6.32 -6.74
CA ILE A 419 -5.97 -4.95 -7.11
C ILE A 419 -5.53 -4.91 -8.59
N PRO A 420 -6.27 -4.24 -9.49
CA PRO A 420 -5.91 -4.12 -10.91
C PRO A 420 -4.82 -3.05 -11.13
N PRO A 421 -4.18 -3.02 -12.32
CA PRO A 421 -3.15 -2.04 -12.64
C PRO A 421 -3.63 -0.59 -12.47
N GLY A 422 -2.81 0.24 -11.83
CA GLY A 422 -3.05 1.66 -11.56
C GLY A 422 -3.77 1.93 -10.24
N HIS A 423 -4.05 0.90 -9.43
CA HIS A 423 -4.77 1.02 -8.16
C HIS A 423 -3.91 0.64 -6.96
N GLY A 424 -4.35 1.06 -5.77
CA GLY A 424 -3.69 0.82 -4.49
C GLY A 424 -4.50 -0.08 -3.56
N LEU A 425 -3.82 -0.74 -2.63
CA LEU A 425 -4.39 -1.69 -1.69
C LEU A 425 -5.52 -1.07 -0.86
N ARG A 426 -5.35 0.18 -0.41
CA ARG A 426 -6.33 0.88 0.42
C ARG A 426 -7.73 0.92 -0.18
N GLU A 427 -7.86 1.02 -1.51
CA GLU A 427 -9.18 1.05 -2.19
C GLU A 427 -9.97 -0.26 -2.07
N TYR A 428 -9.31 -1.36 -1.68
CA TYR A 428 -9.85 -2.71 -1.69
C TYR A 428 -9.92 -3.38 -0.30
N LEU A 429 -9.55 -2.67 0.77
CA LEU A 429 -9.75 -3.11 2.15
C LEU A 429 -11.17 -2.75 2.63
N ASP A 430 -11.76 -3.57 3.51
CA ASP A 430 -13.00 -3.18 4.21
C ASP A 430 -12.73 -2.02 5.18
N GLU A 431 -11.59 -2.07 5.88
CA GLU A 431 -11.08 -1.06 6.82
C GLU A 431 -9.76 -0.43 6.31
N PRO A 432 -9.82 0.56 5.40
CA PRO A 432 -8.64 1.24 4.87
C PRO A 432 -7.80 1.96 5.93
N GLU A 433 -8.37 2.26 7.09
CA GLU A 433 -7.73 2.86 8.26
C GLU A 433 -6.62 1.96 8.80
N GLY A 434 -6.73 0.63 8.65
CA GLY A 434 -5.70 -0.34 9.02
C GLY A 434 -4.34 -0.13 8.32
N MET A 435 -4.27 0.72 7.30
CA MET A 435 -3.00 1.21 6.75
C MET A 435 -2.33 2.26 7.64
N LEU A 436 -2.72 2.41 8.91
CA LEU A 436 -2.20 3.33 9.94
C LEU A 436 -2.50 4.81 9.68
N ASN A 437 -2.16 5.33 8.50
CA ASN A 437 -2.39 6.72 8.14
C ASN A 437 -2.55 6.87 6.63
N PRO A 438 -3.12 7.97 6.10
CA PRO A 438 -3.47 8.10 4.68
C PRO A 438 -2.29 8.37 3.73
N GLU A 439 -1.09 8.65 4.22
CA GLU A 439 0.03 9.17 3.41
C GLU A 439 0.82 8.09 2.65
N TRP A 440 0.53 6.81 2.83
CA TRP A 440 1.21 5.71 2.12
C TRP A 440 0.25 4.63 1.61
N ASP A 441 0.70 3.86 0.62
CA ASP A 441 -0.09 2.76 0.03
C ASP A 441 0.80 1.73 -0.68
N ILE A 442 0.29 0.51 -0.86
CA ILE A 442 0.89 -0.52 -1.73
C ILE A 442 0.16 -0.49 -3.07
N ARG A 443 0.86 -0.06 -4.12
CA ARG A 443 0.27 0.14 -5.45
C ARG A 443 0.68 -0.93 -6.44
N TYR A 444 -0.27 -1.41 -7.24
CA TYR A 444 0.00 -2.28 -8.36
C TYR A 444 -0.07 -1.50 -9.67
N GLU A 445 1.07 -1.27 -10.31
CA GLU A 445 1.16 -0.47 -11.54
C GLU A 445 1.15 -1.31 -12.83
N GLY A 446 0.93 -2.63 -12.70
CA GLY A 446 0.82 -3.57 -13.82
C GLY A 446 2.14 -4.25 -14.21
N LEU A 447 2.04 -5.21 -15.13
CA LEU A 447 3.19 -5.95 -15.65
C LEU A 447 4.01 -5.12 -16.64
N VAL A 448 5.33 -5.13 -16.47
CA VAL A 448 6.26 -4.59 -17.48
C VAL A 448 6.52 -5.64 -18.56
N ASP A 449 6.44 -5.25 -19.83
CA ASP A 449 6.86 -6.10 -20.94
C ASP A 449 8.39 -6.25 -20.92
N THR A 450 8.87 -7.40 -20.46
CA THR A 450 10.30 -7.77 -20.49
C THR A 450 10.74 -8.32 -21.86
N GLY A 451 9.83 -8.32 -22.84
CA GLY A 451 10.00 -8.87 -24.17
C GLY A 451 9.74 -10.37 -24.24
N VAL A 452 9.44 -10.86 -25.44
CA VAL A 452 9.21 -12.28 -25.67
C VAL A 452 10.51 -13.03 -25.96
N SER A 453 10.77 -14.10 -25.21
CA SER A 453 11.78 -15.09 -25.60
C SER A 453 11.18 -16.08 -26.59
N THR A 454 11.63 -16.02 -27.86
CA THR A 454 11.13 -16.94 -28.88
C THR A 454 11.70 -18.34 -28.65
N VAL A 455 10.80 -19.30 -28.37
CA VAL A 455 11.08 -20.73 -28.43
C VAL A 455 10.57 -21.25 -29.76
N LEU A 456 11.47 -21.75 -30.61
CA LEU A 456 11.16 -22.14 -31.97
C LEU A 456 11.34 -23.65 -32.14
N ILE A 457 10.29 -24.33 -32.61
CA ILE A 457 10.37 -25.73 -33.04
C ILE A 457 10.46 -25.74 -34.57
N GLU A 458 11.64 -26.04 -35.08
CA GLU A 458 11.91 -26.03 -36.53
C GLU A 458 12.02 -27.46 -37.06
N SER A 459 11.23 -27.78 -38.09
CA SER A 459 11.42 -29.03 -38.84
C SER A 459 12.74 -28.99 -39.61
N ARG A 460 13.45 -30.11 -39.62
CA ARG A 460 14.61 -30.37 -40.46
C ARG A 460 14.30 -31.61 -41.31
N GLY A 461 13.57 -31.40 -42.41
CA GLY A 461 13.07 -32.48 -43.25
C GLY A 461 11.75 -33.05 -42.71
N ASP A 462 11.45 -34.30 -43.06
CA ASP A 462 10.26 -35.05 -42.63
C ASP A 462 10.44 -35.81 -41.30
N ASP A 463 11.70 -36.01 -40.87
CA ASP A 463 12.02 -36.95 -39.78
C ASP A 463 12.67 -36.30 -38.53
N GLU A 464 13.02 -35.00 -38.54
CA GLU A 464 13.72 -34.33 -37.44
C GLU A 464 13.08 -32.97 -37.10
N TYR A 465 13.02 -32.64 -35.81
CA TYR A 465 12.67 -31.33 -35.28
C TYR A 465 13.73 -30.84 -34.30
N LYS A 466 14.05 -29.54 -34.34
CA LYS A 466 14.96 -28.88 -33.41
C LYS A 466 14.22 -27.87 -32.56
N LEU A 467 14.56 -27.81 -31.28
CA LEU A 467 14.15 -26.76 -30.36
C LEU A 467 15.26 -25.71 -30.31
N THR A 468 14.94 -24.49 -30.72
CA THR A 468 15.82 -23.32 -30.64
C THR A 468 15.27 -22.37 -29.58
N PHE A 469 16.10 -21.93 -28.64
CA PHE A 469 15.74 -20.88 -27.66
C PHE A 469 16.97 -20.06 -27.27
N THR A 470 16.78 -18.92 -26.63
CA THR A 470 17.86 -18.08 -26.08
C THR A 470 17.69 -17.98 -24.57
N ASN A 471 18.74 -18.16 -23.78
CA ASN A 471 18.67 -18.06 -22.32
C ASN A 471 18.79 -16.61 -21.81
N ARG A 472 18.62 -16.39 -20.49
CA ARG A 472 18.74 -15.06 -19.84
C ARG A 472 20.08 -14.34 -20.08
N GLN A 473 21.14 -15.08 -20.42
CA GLN A 473 22.46 -14.51 -20.75
C GLN A 473 22.62 -14.13 -22.23
N GLY A 474 21.57 -14.27 -23.05
CA GLY A 474 21.61 -14.03 -24.48
C GLY A 474 22.25 -15.16 -25.30
N ASN A 475 22.52 -16.32 -24.68
CA ASN A 475 23.11 -17.46 -25.36
C ASN A 475 22.02 -18.24 -26.10
N ARG A 476 22.19 -18.41 -27.42
CA ARG A 476 21.29 -19.19 -28.26
C ARG A 476 21.62 -20.69 -28.21
N TYR A 477 20.64 -21.49 -27.85
CA TYR A 477 20.68 -22.94 -27.85
C TYR A 477 19.87 -23.49 -29.02
N VAL A 478 20.37 -24.58 -29.62
CA VAL A 478 19.68 -25.36 -30.64
C VAL A 478 19.89 -26.82 -30.29
N ILE A 479 18.84 -27.50 -29.83
CA ILE A 479 18.90 -28.91 -29.42
C ILE A 479 17.97 -29.77 -30.28
N PRO A 480 18.34 -31.03 -30.59
CA PRO A 480 17.41 -31.99 -31.17
C PRO A 480 16.20 -32.16 -30.26
N PHE A 481 15.00 -31.97 -30.80
CA PHE A 481 13.75 -32.12 -30.05
C PHE A 481 13.11 -33.48 -30.35
N VAL A 482 12.94 -33.82 -31.63
CA VAL A 482 12.41 -35.12 -32.07
C VAL A 482 13.22 -35.60 -33.25
N ASP A 483 13.67 -36.86 -33.24
CA ASP A 483 14.35 -37.49 -34.38
C ASP A 483 13.81 -38.92 -34.61
N ASN A 484 13.35 -39.20 -35.84
CA ASN A 484 12.87 -40.50 -36.30
C ASN A 484 13.73 -41.11 -37.43
N ASN A 485 14.94 -40.61 -37.66
CA ASN A 485 15.85 -41.09 -38.71
C ASN A 485 16.21 -42.59 -38.58
N ASN A 486 15.97 -43.22 -37.42
CA ASN A 486 16.23 -44.64 -37.18
C ASN A 486 15.03 -45.56 -37.44
N GLY A 487 13.88 -45.06 -37.90
CA GLY A 487 12.65 -45.85 -38.10
C GLY A 487 12.70 -46.94 -39.18
N ASN A 488 13.83 -47.12 -39.88
CA ASN A 488 13.94 -48.02 -41.04
C ASN A 488 14.96 -49.17 -40.92
N ASP A 489 15.59 -49.41 -39.77
CA ASP A 489 16.44 -50.61 -39.59
C ASP A 489 15.61 -51.85 -39.21
N ALA A 490 14.54 -52.10 -39.97
CA ALA A 490 13.75 -53.31 -39.90
C ALA A 490 14.45 -54.47 -40.64
N GLN A 491 15.47 -55.06 -40.01
CA GLN A 491 16.00 -56.38 -40.41
C GLN A 491 15.69 -57.52 -39.44
N ASP A 492 14.83 -57.31 -38.43
CA ASP A 492 14.34 -58.42 -37.59
C ASP A 492 12.81 -58.39 -37.41
N PRO A 493 12.05 -59.29 -38.07
CA PRO A 493 10.59 -59.32 -37.99
C PRO A 493 10.05 -59.84 -36.64
N ALA A 494 10.89 -60.12 -35.64
CA ALA A 494 10.48 -60.59 -34.31
C ALA A 494 10.49 -59.50 -33.21
N LEU A 495 10.86 -58.26 -33.52
CA LEU A 495 10.86 -57.15 -32.58
C LEU A 495 9.85 -56.08 -33.02
N TRP A 496 8.56 -56.32 -32.80
CA TRP A 496 7.52 -55.27 -32.87
C TRP A 496 7.57 -54.36 -31.63
N ALA A 497 8.77 -54.08 -31.14
CA ALA A 497 8.97 -53.26 -29.97
C ALA A 497 9.21 -51.83 -30.44
N TRP A 498 8.17 -51.00 -30.27
CA TRP A 498 8.24 -49.55 -30.09
C TRP A 498 9.12 -48.81 -31.10
N ASN A 499 8.49 -48.22 -32.12
CA ASN A 499 9.12 -47.16 -32.91
C ASN A 499 9.52 -46.04 -31.94
N ASP A 500 10.81 -46.03 -31.55
CA ASP A 500 11.34 -45.19 -30.49
C ASP A 500 11.29 -43.71 -30.91
N PHE A 501 10.33 -42.99 -30.34
CA PHE A 501 10.37 -41.55 -30.23
C PHE A 501 11.57 -41.17 -29.34
N LYS A 502 12.62 -40.61 -29.96
CA LYS A 502 13.83 -40.20 -29.24
C LYS A 502 13.78 -38.69 -28.94
N LEU A 503 13.90 -38.36 -27.66
CA LEU A 503 14.15 -37.01 -27.16
C LEU A 503 15.65 -36.89 -26.85
N GLY A 504 16.40 -36.14 -27.66
CA GLY A 504 17.83 -35.89 -27.46
C GLY A 504 18.80 -36.97 -27.98
N ASP A 505 20.11 -36.67 -27.89
CA ASP A 505 21.19 -37.46 -28.51
C ASP A 505 21.72 -38.64 -27.65
N ASP A 506 21.31 -38.76 -26.38
CA ASP A 506 21.91 -39.74 -25.45
C ASP A 506 20.84 -40.65 -24.81
N VAL A 507 20.76 -41.89 -25.30
CA VAL A 507 19.89 -42.92 -24.74
C VAL A 507 20.71 -43.71 -23.70
N ASP A 508 20.54 -43.41 -22.41
CA ASP A 508 20.95 -44.34 -21.35
C ASP A 508 20.23 -45.68 -21.60
N LYS A 509 20.93 -46.80 -21.36
CA LYS A 509 20.49 -48.19 -21.58
C LYS A 509 19.22 -48.60 -20.84
N ASN A 510 18.60 -47.66 -20.12
CA ASN A 510 17.41 -47.83 -19.31
C ASN A 510 16.16 -47.14 -19.89
N ASN A 511 16.18 -46.66 -21.15
CA ASN A 511 15.02 -46.04 -21.84
C ASN A 511 14.33 -44.93 -21.02
N ARG A 512 15.10 -44.13 -20.29
CA ARG A 512 14.59 -42.92 -19.62
C ARG A 512 14.89 -41.72 -20.51
N ASN A 513 13.89 -41.27 -21.27
CA ASN A 513 13.91 -39.97 -21.94
C ASN A 513 13.83 -38.89 -20.86
N MET A 514 14.98 -38.40 -20.40
CA MET A 514 15.07 -37.40 -19.36
C MET A 514 15.92 -36.25 -19.88
N LEU A 515 15.29 -35.10 -20.17
CA LEU A 515 16.03 -33.85 -20.30
C LEU A 515 16.62 -33.52 -18.94
N ILE A 516 17.93 -33.69 -18.77
CA ILE A 516 18.66 -33.29 -17.57
C ILE A 516 19.24 -31.91 -17.84
N PHE A 517 18.65 -30.88 -17.25
CA PHE A 517 19.31 -29.58 -17.12
C PHE A 517 20.30 -29.71 -15.97
N ALA A 518 21.60 -29.65 -16.28
CA ALA A 518 22.63 -29.47 -15.27
C ALA A 518 22.91 -27.98 -15.14
N GLU A 519 22.56 -27.39 -14.00
CA GLU A 519 23.01 -26.05 -13.61
C GLU A 519 24.53 -26.05 -13.49
N GLY A 520 25.16 -24.97 -13.95
CA GLY A 520 26.59 -24.71 -13.84
C GLY A 520 26.82 -23.28 -13.41
#